data_AF-A0A846HQU1-F1
#
_entry.id   AF-A0A846HQU1-F1
#
_cell.length_a   1.000
_cell.length_b   1.000
_cell.length_c   1.000
_cell.angle_alpha   90.00
_cell.angle_beta   90.00
_cell.angle_gamma   90.00
#
_symmetry.space_group_name_H-M   'P 1'
#
loop_
_entity.id
_entity.type
_entity.pdbx_description
1 polymer ?
#
loop_
_entity_poly.entity_id
_entity_poly.type
_entity_poly.pdbx_seq_one_letter_code
_entity_poly.pdbx_strand_id
1 'polypeptide(L)'
;MLQRVLERLVYHWRQFGAKKTEGLWQVDTEDGRRFTAKRLAVATGAHQRRRPISGPVTEFTGTVVHTAELKHPLDLGVGAGDHVIVYGGGETAADVVHDLATGTAAKITWAIHGGQHFFRKAPLRRGRGQPPSAYDRHDMALDEYSSGAIGVMTSAKNAVPGMRHLGNPTQEKDISRRDAKAQRRREEEKKRRR
;
A
#
# COMPACT_ATOMS: atom_id res chain seq x y z
N MET A 1 -23.39 23.46 -17.80
CA MET A 1 -23.55 22.72 -16.52
C MET A 1 -22.31 22.84 -15.64
N LEU A 2 -21.10 22.57 -16.14
CA LEU A 2 -19.83 22.71 -15.41
C LEU A 2 -19.60 24.09 -14.78
N GLN A 3 -19.91 25.17 -15.50
CA GLN A 3 -19.69 26.54 -15.03
C GLN A 3 -20.47 26.87 -13.74
N ARG A 4 -21.74 26.40 -13.64
CA ARG A 4 -22.57 26.55 -12.43
C ARG A 4 -22.09 25.74 -11.22
N VAL A 5 -21.29 24.69 -11.44
CA VAL A 5 -20.69 23.89 -10.35
C VAL A 5 -19.45 24.61 -9.81
N LEU A 6 -18.59 25.11 -10.71
CA LEU A 6 -17.39 25.84 -10.32
C LEU A 6 -17.70 27.10 -9.51
N GLU A 7 -18.80 27.80 -9.83
CA GLU A 7 -19.29 28.95 -9.05
C GLU A 7 -19.65 28.63 -7.59
N ARG A 8 -19.89 27.36 -7.25
CA ARG A 8 -20.25 26.90 -5.90
C ARG A 8 -19.10 26.26 -5.16
N LEU A 9 -17.96 26.08 -5.83
CA LEU A 9 -16.75 25.55 -5.24
C LEU A 9 -15.86 26.70 -4.83
N VAL A 10 -15.29 26.59 -3.64
CA VAL A 10 -14.32 27.56 -3.17
C VAL A 10 -12.99 26.86 -2.94
N TYR A 11 -11.94 27.45 -3.51
CA TYR A 11 -10.58 26.92 -3.48
C TYR A 11 -9.72 27.71 -2.51
N HIS A 12 -8.57 27.14 -2.14
CA HIS A 12 -7.60 27.74 -1.20
C HIS A 12 -8.14 27.97 0.22
N TRP A 13 -9.27 27.35 0.57
CA TRP A 13 -9.86 27.44 1.91
C TRP A 13 -9.57 26.17 2.66
N ARG A 14 -8.69 26.28 3.67
CA ARG A 14 -8.35 25.16 4.54
C ARG A 14 -9.16 25.25 5.83
N GLN A 15 -10.05 24.30 6.04
CA GLN A 15 -10.79 24.16 7.30
C GLN A 15 -9.89 23.50 8.35
N PHE A 16 -9.94 24.00 9.58
CA PHE A 16 -9.22 23.40 10.71
C PHE A 16 -10.16 22.90 11.80
N GLY A 17 -11.43 23.31 11.79
CA GLY A 17 -12.40 22.90 12.78
C GLY A 17 -13.84 22.95 12.29
N ALA A 18 -14.67 22.06 12.84
CA ALA A 18 -16.11 22.12 12.70
C ALA A 18 -16.76 21.76 14.05
N LYS A 19 -17.72 22.57 14.49
CA LYS A 19 -18.49 22.34 15.72
C LYS A 19 -19.98 22.53 15.47
N LYS A 20 -20.82 21.84 16.23
CA LYS A 20 -22.27 22.02 16.14
C LYS A 20 -22.74 22.92 17.29
N THR A 21 -23.39 24.03 16.97
CA THR A 21 -23.90 25.02 17.93
C THR A 21 -25.30 25.44 17.50
N GLU A 22 -26.26 25.42 18.43
CA GLU A 22 -27.64 25.87 18.18
C GLU A 22 -28.31 25.25 16.93
N GLY A 23 -28.04 23.98 16.67
CA GLY A 23 -28.60 23.25 15.52
C GLY A 23 -27.92 23.53 14.17
N LEU A 24 -26.89 24.38 14.14
CA LEU A 24 -26.06 24.65 12.96
C LEU A 24 -24.65 24.11 13.15
N TRP A 25 -24.06 23.61 12.07
CA TRP A 25 -22.63 23.39 11.98
C TRP A 25 -21.95 24.72 11.72
N GLN A 26 -20.95 25.04 12.53
CA GLN A 26 -20.02 26.12 12.31
C GLN A 26 -18.69 25.50 11.84
N VAL A 27 -18.18 25.97 10.71
CA VAL A 27 -16.87 25.57 10.15
C VAL A 27 -15.96 26.78 10.18
N ASP A 28 -14.78 26.62 10.77
CA ASP A 28 -13.75 27.64 10.86
C ASP A 28 -12.58 27.28 9.92
N THR A 29 -12.11 28.29 9.17
CA THR A 29 -11.00 28.16 8.22
C THR A 29 -9.75 28.85 8.73
N GLU A 30 -8.57 28.39 8.30
CA GLU A 30 -7.27 28.90 8.77
C GLU A 30 -7.07 30.39 8.48
N ASP A 31 -7.71 30.92 7.43
CA ASP A 31 -7.71 32.35 7.09
C ASP A 31 -8.72 33.19 7.90
N GLY A 32 -9.32 32.60 8.95
CA GLY A 32 -10.20 33.29 9.88
C GLY A 32 -11.66 33.40 9.43
N ARG A 33 -12.03 32.86 8.27
CA ARG A 33 -13.44 32.84 7.84
C ARG A 33 -14.25 31.80 8.62
N ARG A 34 -15.56 32.03 8.64
CA ARG A 34 -16.53 31.20 9.35
C ARG A 34 -17.77 30.98 8.50
N PHE A 35 -18.23 29.74 8.46
CA PHE A 35 -19.42 29.34 7.71
C PHE A 35 -20.38 28.59 8.61
N THR A 36 -21.68 28.80 8.39
CA THR A 36 -22.72 28.06 9.08
C THR A 36 -23.58 27.27 8.11
N ALA A 37 -23.94 26.05 8.48
CA ALA A 37 -24.78 25.18 7.67
C ALA A 37 -25.64 24.26 8.54
N LYS A 38 -26.87 23.96 8.09
CA LYS A 38 -27.73 22.97 8.79
C LYS A 38 -27.16 21.54 8.71
N ARG A 39 -26.40 21.25 7.65
CA ARG A 39 -25.84 19.93 7.35
C ARG A 39 -24.38 20.09 6.94
N LEU A 40 -23.54 19.14 7.34
CA LEU A 40 -22.13 19.07 7.01
C LEU A 40 -21.82 17.69 6.43
N ALA A 41 -21.27 17.65 5.23
CA ALA A 41 -20.73 16.44 4.62
C ALA A 41 -19.21 16.53 4.62
N VAL A 42 -18.54 15.53 5.19
CA VAL A 42 -17.07 15.50 5.28
C VAL A 42 -16.53 14.54 4.22
N ALA A 43 -15.95 15.10 3.16
CA ALA A 43 -15.41 14.36 2.03
C ALA A 43 -13.89 14.56 1.87
N THR A 44 -13.16 14.60 3.00
CA THR A 44 -11.71 14.78 3.00
C THR A 44 -10.96 13.54 2.50
N GLY A 45 -11.55 12.35 2.58
CA GLY A 45 -10.86 11.12 2.21
C GLY A 45 -9.88 10.63 3.29
N ALA A 46 -9.48 9.36 3.19
CA ALA A 46 -8.80 8.63 4.27
C ALA A 46 -7.28 8.87 4.34
N HIS A 47 -6.66 9.34 3.27
CA HIS A 47 -5.20 9.41 3.12
C HIS A 47 -4.65 10.84 3.07
N GLN A 48 -5.29 11.79 3.76
CA GLN A 48 -4.88 13.20 3.73
C GLN A 48 -3.66 13.54 4.61
N ARG A 49 -3.37 12.72 5.63
CA ARG A 49 -2.29 13.01 6.58
C ARG A 49 -0.97 12.48 6.04
N ARG A 50 -0.04 13.39 5.76
CA ARG A 50 1.38 13.08 5.52
C ARG A 50 1.90 12.27 6.69
N ARG A 51 2.55 11.14 6.41
CA ARG A 51 3.33 10.45 7.42
C ARG A 51 4.69 11.14 7.50
N PRO A 52 5.12 11.60 8.68
CA PRO A 52 6.44 12.20 8.81
C PRO A 52 7.50 11.18 8.40
N ILE A 53 8.48 11.66 7.64
CA ILE A 53 9.66 10.87 7.32
C ILE A 53 10.45 10.69 8.61
N SER A 54 10.74 9.45 8.97
CA SER A 54 11.40 9.08 10.21
C SER A 54 12.39 7.93 9.96
N GLY A 55 13.34 7.75 10.89
CA GLY A 55 14.40 6.75 10.77
C GLY A 55 15.53 7.21 9.83
N PRO A 56 16.29 6.28 9.22
CA PRO A 56 17.54 6.58 8.51
C PRO A 56 17.43 7.62 7.38
N VAL A 57 16.23 7.84 6.85
CA VAL A 57 15.97 8.84 5.80
C VAL A 57 16.19 10.28 6.31
N THR A 58 16.10 10.53 7.61
CA THR A 58 16.32 11.88 8.17
C THR A 58 17.77 12.35 8.10
N GLU A 59 18.72 11.42 7.92
CA GLU A 59 20.15 11.72 7.78
C GLU A 59 20.56 11.86 6.31
N PHE A 60 19.63 11.70 5.37
CA PHE A 60 19.92 11.82 3.95
C PHE A 60 20.24 13.28 3.59
N THR A 61 21.41 13.49 3.00
CA THR A 61 21.92 14.82 2.64
C THR A 61 21.45 15.31 1.27
N GLY A 62 20.82 14.43 0.48
CA GLY A 62 20.22 14.81 -0.80
C GLY A 62 18.82 15.37 -0.65
N THR A 63 18.16 15.63 -1.79
CA THR A 63 16.80 16.17 -1.81
C THR A 63 15.79 15.12 -1.37
N VAL A 64 14.95 15.46 -0.40
CA VAL A 64 13.85 14.62 0.09
C VAL A 64 12.52 15.25 -0.29
N VAL A 65 11.70 14.51 -1.04
CA VAL A 65 10.35 14.94 -1.45
C VAL A 65 9.34 13.89 -1.03
N HIS A 66 8.25 14.30 -0.37
CA HIS A 66 7.14 13.40 -0.07
C HIS A 66 6.14 13.41 -1.24
N THR A 67 5.62 12.26 -1.64
CA THR A 67 4.76 12.12 -2.82
C THR A 67 3.49 12.98 -2.78
N ALA A 68 2.95 13.25 -1.59
CA ALA A 68 1.83 14.18 -1.40
C ALA A 68 2.12 15.65 -1.84
N GLU A 69 3.40 16.01 -2.04
CA GLU A 69 3.83 17.32 -2.53
C GLU A 69 3.95 17.34 -4.07
N LEU A 70 3.91 16.16 -4.71
CA LEU A 70 3.99 16.00 -6.15
C LEU A 70 2.59 15.94 -6.76
N LYS A 71 2.38 16.66 -7.87
CA LYS A 71 1.20 16.46 -8.72
C LYS A 71 1.41 15.30 -9.67
N HIS A 72 2.60 15.22 -10.25
CA HIS A 72 3.03 14.13 -11.11
C HIS A 72 4.48 13.72 -10.79
N PRO A 73 4.85 12.43 -10.84
CA PRO A 73 6.23 12.02 -10.53
C PRO A 73 7.29 12.67 -11.43
N LEU A 74 6.96 12.90 -12.71
CA LEU A 74 7.85 13.56 -13.67
C LEU A 74 8.12 15.05 -13.35
N ASP A 75 7.34 15.68 -12.46
CA ASP A 75 7.59 17.06 -12.03
C ASP A 75 8.92 17.20 -11.27
N LEU A 76 9.54 16.08 -10.86
CA LEU A 76 10.87 16.06 -10.25
C LEU A 76 11.99 16.52 -11.19
N GLY A 77 11.78 16.49 -12.51
CA GLY A 77 12.76 16.99 -13.48
C GLY A 77 14.09 16.23 -13.52
N VAL A 78 14.13 14.99 -13.03
CA VAL A 78 15.34 14.15 -12.97
C VAL A 78 15.69 13.56 -14.34
N GLY A 79 16.98 13.37 -14.58
CA GLY A 79 17.51 12.92 -15.87
C GLY A 79 18.73 12.02 -15.77
N ALA A 80 19.47 11.93 -16.88
CA ALA A 80 20.69 11.14 -16.95
C ALA A 80 21.74 11.71 -15.99
N GLY A 81 22.21 10.90 -15.05
CA GLY A 81 23.15 11.29 -13.99
C GLY A 81 22.53 11.37 -12.60
N ASP A 82 21.20 11.46 -12.51
CA ASP A 82 20.50 11.44 -11.23
C ASP A 82 20.26 10.02 -10.72
N HIS A 83 20.28 9.86 -9.40
CA HIS A 83 19.89 8.63 -8.71
C HIS A 83 18.77 8.92 -7.74
N VAL A 84 17.58 8.39 -8.04
CA VAL A 84 16.38 8.53 -7.20
C VAL A 84 16.16 7.25 -6.40
N ILE A 85 15.99 7.40 -5.09
CA ILE A 85 15.55 6.32 -4.20
C ILE A 85 14.08 6.55 -3.87
N VAL A 86 13.21 5.62 -4.27
CA VAL A 86 11.79 5.61 -3.87
C VAL A 86 11.64 4.73 -2.64
N TYR A 87 11.22 5.32 -1.54
CA TYR A 87 11.05 4.63 -0.26
C TYR A 87 9.57 4.30 0.02
N GLY A 88 9.24 3.02 0.12
CA GLY A 88 7.89 2.51 0.38
C GLY A 88 7.41 1.53 -0.68
N GLY A 89 6.50 0.62 -0.31
CA GLY A 89 5.96 -0.44 -1.19
C GLY A 89 4.47 -0.31 -1.52
N GLY A 90 3.84 0.81 -1.20
CA GLY A 90 2.41 1.02 -1.50
C GLY A 90 2.14 1.30 -2.97
N GLU A 91 0.85 1.42 -3.32
CA GLU A 91 0.39 1.76 -4.67
C GLU A 91 1.04 3.06 -5.19
N THR A 92 1.06 4.13 -4.39
CA THR A 92 1.70 5.40 -4.75
C THR A 92 3.17 5.23 -5.11
N ALA A 93 3.91 4.39 -4.38
CA ALA A 93 5.32 4.17 -4.67
C ALA A 93 5.50 3.39 -5.99
N ALA A 94 4.63 2.42 -6.27
CA ALA A 94 4.65 1.67 -7.51
C ALA A 94 4.36 2.54 -8.74
N ASP A 95 3.35 3.40 -8.66
CA ASP A 95 3.03 4.36 -9.74
C ASP A 95 4.20 5.35 -9.96
N VAL A 96 4.80 5.89 -8.89
CA VAL A 96 5.99 6.77 -8.98
C VAL A 96 7.17 6.07 -9.64
N VAL A 97 7.48 4.84 -9.22
CA VAL A 97 8.58 4.05 -9.82
C VAL A 97 8.30 3.78 -11.30
N HIS A 98 7.06 3.42 -11.65
CA HIS A 98 6.68 3.18 -13.04
C HIS A 98 6.87 4.44 -13.90
N ASP A 99 6.33 5.57 -13.47
CA ASP A 99 6.39 6.82 -14.21
C ASP A 99 7.84 7.30 -14.37
N LEU A 100 8.65 7.24 -13.31
CA LEU A 100 10.05 7.64 -13.37
C LEU A 100 10.88 6.70 -14.24
N ALA A 101 10.71 5.38 -14.11
CA ALA A 101 11.48 4.40 -14.87
C ALA A 101 11.12 4.38 -16.36
N THR A 102 9.89 4.78 -16.73
CA THR A 102 9.45 4.84 -18.13
C THR A 102 9.60 6.22 -18.75
N GLY A 103 9.53 7.29 -17.95
CA GLY A 103 9.55 8.67 -18.42
C GLY A 103 10.87 9.42 -18.24
N THR A 104 11.88 8.82 -17.62
CA THR A 104 13.18 9.49 -17.36
C THR A 104 14.37 8.57 -17.67
N ALA A 105 15.55 9.17 -17.80
CA ALA A 105 16.82 8.45 -17.91
C ALA A 105 17.56 8.30 -16.56
N ALA A 106 16.91 8.65 -15.44
CA ALA A 106 17.50 8.59 -14.12
C ALA A 106 17.65 7.14 -13.64
N LYS A 107 18.66 6.89 -12.79
CA LYS A 107 18.78 5.61 -12.10
C LYS A 107 17.74 5.56 -10.98
N ILE A 108 16.87 4.55 -11.00
CA ILE A 108 15.83 4.39 -9.98
C ILE A 108 16.15 3.20 -9.07
N THR A 109 16.09 3.42 -7.75
CA THR A 109 16.18 2.35 -6.75
C THR A 109 14.91 2.33 -5.91
N TRP A 110 14.25 1.18 -5.88
CA TRP A 110 13.01 1.01 -5.12
C TRP A 110 13.27 0.27 -3.81
N ALA A 111 13.15 0.99 -2.70
CA ALA A 111 13.36 0.45 -1.36
C ALA A 111 12.00 0.06 -0.72
N ILE A 112 11.74 -1.24 -0.65
CA ILE A 112 10.49 -1.80 -0.11
C ILE A 112 10.74 -2.44 1.25
N HIS A 113 10.08 -1.95 2.29
CA HIS A 113 10.12 -2.58 3.60
C HIS A 113 9.18 -3.80 3.65
N GLY A 114 9.71 -4.97 3.98
CA GLY A 114 8.92 -6.19 4.20
C GLY A 114 8.42 -6.91 2.94
N GLY A 115 8.84 -6.47 1.75
CA GLY A 115 8.34 -6.98 0.47
C GLY A 115 6.90 -6.55 0.17
N GLN A 116 6.51 -6.64 -1.10
CA GLN A 116 5.14 -6.38 -1.53
C GLN A 116 4.80 -7.23 -2.75
N HIS A 117 3.57 -7.72 -2.83
CA HIS A 117 3.05 -8.38 -4.02
C HIS A 117 2.50 -7.34 -4.99
N PHE A 118 3.05 -7.32 -6.20
CA PHE A 118 2.55 -6.49 -7.29
C PHE A 118 1.79 -7.35 -8.28
N PHE A 119 0.62 -6.85 -8.67
CA PHE A 119 -0.19 -7.44 -9.72
C PHE A 119 -0.29 -6.45 -10.87
N ARG A 120 -0.57 -6.97 -12.07
CA ARG A 120 -0.67 -6.12 -13.26
C ARG A 120 -1.90 -5.23 -13.15
N LYS A 121 -1.71 -3.93 -13.42
CA LYS A 121 -2.78 -2.93 -13.54
C LYS A 121 -3.62 -3.13 -14.81
N ALA A 122 -3.11 -3.90 -15.78
CA ALA A 122 -3.76 -4.15 -17.06
C ALA A 122 -3.90 -5.67 -17.32
N PRO A 123 -4.98 -6.09 -18.01
CA PRO A 123 -5.20 -7.49 -18.33
C PRO A 123 -4.12 -8.04 -19.28
N LEU A 124 -3.81 -9.32 -19.11
CA LEU A 124 -2.82 -10.04 -19.93
C LEU A 124 -3.25 -10.14 -21.39
N ARG A 125 -4.57 -10.22 -21.65
CA ARG A 125 -5.15 -10.39 -22.98
C ARG A 125 -5.59 -9.06 -23.58
N ARG A 126 -4.63 -8.25 -24.02
CA ARG A 126 -4.89 -7.12 -24.93
C ARG A 126 -5.23 -7.65 -26.34
N GLY A 127 -6.42 -8.19 -26.55
CA GLY A 127 -6.74 -8.78 -27.85
C GLY A 127 -8.19 -9.19 -28.13
N ARG A 128 -9.12 -9.08 -27.16
CA ARG A 128 -10.53 -9.44 -27.37
C ARG A 128 -11.49 -8.25 -27.35
N GLY A 129 -11.05 -7.08 -27.80
CA GLY A 129 -11.91 -5.89 -27.86
C GLY A 129 -12.50 -5.46 -26.51
N GLN A 130 -11.92 -5.93 -25.40
CA GLN A 130 -12.34 -5.53 -24.07
C GLN A 130 -11.92 -4.08 -23.83
N PRO A 131 -12.84 -3.23 -23.33
CA PRO A 131 -12.53 -1.83 -23.08
C PRO A 131 -11.44 -1.69 -22.00
N PRO A 132 -10.67 -0.58 -21.96
CA PRO A 132 -9.63 -0.32 -20.97
C PRO A 132 -10.19 -0.15 -19.55
N SER A 133 -10.60 -1.25 -18.92
CA SER A 133 -11.12 -1.38 -17.54
C SER A 133 -11.89 -2.70 -17.35
N ALA A 134 -12.20 -3.43 -18.42
CA ALA A 134 -12.83 -4.73 -18.32
C ALA A 134 -11.80 -5.75 -17.83
N TYR A 135 -11.96 -6.16 -16.57
CA TYR A 135 -11.31 -7.34 -16.05
C TYR A 135 -12.20 -8.54 -16.41
N ASP A 136 -11.66 -9.48 -17.18
CA ASP A 136 -12.30 -10.79 -17.28
C ASP A 136 -12.19 -11.46 -15.90
N ARG A 137 -13.22 -12.18 -15.45
CA ARG A 137 -13.11 -13.05 -14.26
C ARG A 137 -12.04 -14.13 -14.43
N HIS A 138 -11.61 -14.38 -15.67
CA HIS A 138 -10.50 -15.23 -16.05
C HIS A 138 -9.16 -14.49 -16.21
N ASP A 139 -9.15 -13.15 -16.14
CA ASP A 139 -7.93 -12.36 -15.98
C ASP A 139 -7.49 -12.50 -14.53
N MET A 140 -6.76 -13.58 -14.30
CA MET A 140 -6.09 -13.81 -13.04
C MET A 140 -5.10 -12.67 -12.78
N ALA A 141 -5.01 -12.22 -11.53
CA ALA A 141 -4.04 -11.22 -11.11
C ALA A 141 -2.59 -11.65 -11.40
N LEU A 142 -2.39 -12.96 -11.51
CA LEU A 142 -1.18 -13.68 -11.89
C LEU A 142 -1.40 -14.35 -13.25
N ASP A 143 -0.35 -14.56 -14.03
CA ASP A 143 -0.48 -15.39 -15.23
C ASP A 143 -0.89 -16.84 -14.87
N GLU A 144 -1.36 -17.59 -15.87
CA GLU A 144 -1.89 -18.96 -15.72
C GLU A 144 -0.88 -19.91 -15.05
N TYR A 145 0.42 -19.73 -15.29
CA TYR A 145 1.49 -20.54 -14.69
C TYR A 145 1.77 -20.15 -13.24
N SER A 146 1.82 -18.85 -12.95
CA SER A 146 2.01 -18.33 -11.59
C SER A 146 0.82 -18.65 -10.67
N SER A 147 -0.41 -18.62 -11.22
CA SER A 147 -1.64 -18.99 -10.51
C SER A 147 -1.67 -20.47 -10.15
N GLY A 148 -1.24 -21.34 -11.06
CA GLY A 148 -1.13 -22.77 -10.81
C GLY A 148 -0.08 -23.09 -9.73
N ALA A 149 1.11 -22.49 -9.82
CA ALA A 149 2.18 -22.68 -8.85
C ALA A 149 1.80 -22.17 -7.46
N ILE A 150 1.20 -20.97 -7.37
CA ILE A 150 0.72 -20.43 -6.09
C ILE A 150 -0.46 -21.24 -5.57
N GLY A 151 -1.42 -21.66 -6.40
CA GLY A 151 -2.52 -22.53 -5.97
C GLY A 151 -2.05 -23.87 -5.39
N VAL A 152 -0.95 -24.43 -5.90
CA VAL A 152 -0.30 -25.62 -5.34
C VAL A 152 0.42 -25.30 -4.01
N MET A 153 1.11 -24.16 -3.93
CA MET A 153 1.87 -23.75 -2.73
C MET A 153 0.98 -23.20 -1.60
N THR A 154 -0.18 -22.64 -1.93
CA THR A 154 -1.13 -22.03 -0.98
C THR A 154 -2.37 -22.89 -0.75
N SER A 155 -2.35 -24.16 -1.19
CA SER A 155 -3.42 -25.11 -0.86
C SER A 155 -3.38 -25.39 0.64
N ALA A 156 -4.09 -24.56 1.40
CA ALA A 156 -4.49 -24.85 2.75
C ALA A 156 -5.99 -24.72 2.79
N LYS A 157 -6.68 -25.82 3.08
CA LYS A 157 -8.12 -25.91 3.32
C LYS A 157 -8.66 -24.91 4.36
N ASN A 158 -7.80 -24.10 5.00
CA ASN A 158 -8.13 -23.10 6.01
C ASN A 158 -7.33 -21.78 5.89
N ALA A 159 -6.90 -21.35 4.69
CA ALA A 159 -6.19 -20.07 4.56
C ALA A 159 -7.14 -18.87 4.84
N VAL A 160 -6.95 -18.21 5.99
CA VAL A 160 -7.57 -16.91 6.29
C VAL A 160 -6.69 -15.79 5.69
N PRO A 161 -7.25 -14.72 5.10
CA PRO A 161 -6.45 -13.66 4.49
C PRO A 161 -5.53 -12.98 5.52
N GLY A 162 -4.21 -13.01 5.29
CA GLY A 162 -3.23 -12.23 6.08
C GLY A 162 -2.02 -12.97 6.67
N MET A 163 -1.69 -14.20 6.27
CA MET A 163 -0.54 -14.90 6.86
C MET A 163 0.82 -14.53 6.23
N ARG A 164 1.63 -13.79 7.01
CA ARG A 164 3.09 -13.85 6.96
C ARG A 164 3.52 -15.31 7.17
N HIS A 165 4.21 -15.91 6.20
CA HIS A 165 5.01 -17.09 6.49
C HIS A 165 6.31 -16.64 7.16
N LEU A 166 6.32 -16.70 8.48
CA LEU A 166 7.53 -16.58 9.30
C LEU A 166 8.34 -17.88 9.19
N GLY A 167 9.63 -17.75 8.85
CA GLY A 167 10.66 -18.71 9.24
C GLY A 167 10.84 -19.92 8.30
N ASN A 168 12.10 -20.22 8.01
CA ASN A 168 12.51 -21.37 7.22
C ASN A 168 11.84 -22.69 7.67
N PRO A 169 11.37 -23.54 6.73
CA PRO A 169 10.70 -24.82 7.02
C PRO A 169 11.62 -25.88 7.68
N THR A 170 12.88 -25.54 7.92
CA THR A 170 13.87 -26.42 8.57
C THR A 170 13.68 -26.50 10.08
N GLN A 171 13.09 -25.49 10.74
CA GLN A 171 12.96 -25.50 12.21
C GLN A 171 11.77 -26.31 12.73
N GLU A 172 10.68 -26.39 11.97
CA GLU A 172 9.43 -27.05 12.41
C GLU A 172 9.58 -28.58 12.50
N LYS A 173 10.38 -29.17 11.60
CA LYS A 173 10.68 -30.61 11.61
C LYS A 173 11.59 -31.00 12.78
N ASP A 174 12.46 -30.11 13.23
CA ASP A 174 13.38 -30.37 14.34
C ASP A 174 12.69 -30.30 15.71
N ILE A 175 11.72 -29.41 15.87
CA ILE A 175 10.91 -29.29 17.11
C ILE A 175 10.03 -30.53 17.27
N SER A 176 9.30 -30.92 16.20
CA SER A 176 8.45 -32.12 16.21
C SER A 176 9.23 -33.41 16.55
N ARG A 177 10.46 -33.55 16.03
CA ARG A 177 11.32 -34.71 16.33
C ARG A 177 11.84 -34.73 17.76
N ARG A 178 12.13 -33.56 18.34
CA ARG A 178 12.57 -33.44 19.74
C ARG A 178 11.44 -33.78 20.70
N ASP A 179 10.23 -33.31 20.43
CA ASP A 179 9.06 -33.57 21.28
C ASP A 179 8.65 -35.05 21.26
N ALA A 180 8.67 -35.69 20.10
CA ALA A 180 8.40 -37.13 19.97
C ALA A 180 9.44 -37.99 20.71
N LYS A 181 10.72 -37.57 20.71
CA LYS A 181 11.79 -38.27 21.45
C LYS A 181 11.68 -38.07 22.96
N ALA A 182 11.24 -36.90 23.41
CA ALA A 182 11.00 -36.60 24.82
C ALA A 182 9.79 -37.38 25.38
N GLN A 183 8.72 -37.53 24.60
CA GLN A 183 7.56 -38.33 24.98
C GLN A 183 7.90 -39.81 25.12
N ARG A 184 8.65 -40.39 24.17
CA ARG A 184 9.10 -41.78 24.25
C ARG A 184 9.97 -42.05 25.48
N ARG A 185 10.90 -41.15 25.81
CA ARG A 185 11.72 -41.27 27.04
C ARG A 185 10.88 -41.25 28.32
N ARG A 186 9.85 -40.39 28.39
CA ARG A 186 8.94 -40.30 29.54
C ARG A 186 8.07 -41.55 29.69
N GLU A 187 7.66 -42.17 28.59
CA GLU A 187 6.91 -43.44 28.61
C GLU A 187 7.77 -44.63 29.01
N GLU A 188 9.02 -44.70 28.51
CA GLU A 188 9.99 -45.73 28.92
C GLU A 188 10.35 -45.60 30.41
N GLU A 189 10.51 -44.38 30.92
CA GLU A 189 10.78 -44.13 32.33
C GLU A 189 9.58 -44.47 33.23
N LYS A 190 8.34 -44.22 32.76
CA LYS A 190 7.12 -44.67 33.44
C LYS A 190 6.97 -46.20 33.45
N LYS A 191 7.38 -46.89 32.39
CA LYS A 191 7.37 -48.37 32.34
C LYS A 191 8.42 -49.00 33.26
N ARG A 192 9.55 -48.33 33.49
CA ARG A 192 10.61 -48.79 34.41
C ARG A 192 10.28 -48.58 35.90
N ARG A 193 9.30 -47.74 36.22
CA ARG A 193 8.86 -47.42 37.59
C ARG A 193 7.60 -48.17 38.02
N ARG A 194 7.09 -49.09 37.20
CA ARG A 194 6.03 -50.05 37.53
C ARG A 194 6.65 -51.43 37.62
#